data_AF-A0A7S4PR81-F1
#
_entry.id   AF-A0A7S4PR81-F1
#
_cell.length_a   1.000
_cell.length_b   1.000
_cell.length_c   1.000
_cell.angle_alpha   90.00
_cell.angle_beta   90.00
_cell.angle_gamma   90.00
#
_symmetry.space_group_name_H-M   'P 1'
#
loop_
_entity.id
_entity.type
_entity.pdbx_description
1 polymer ?
#
loop_
_entity_poly.entity_id
_entity_poly.type
_entity_poly.pdbx_seq_one_letter_code
_entity_poly.pdbx_strand_id
1 'polypeptide(L)'
;NDAACMVGERLHKKLHDHLLSTNNLFKDSAYSSGSYARPLLVLADRSADLAVNLQHGWAYDSLLHDVLHMSLNKVSVADPDAPPAGAAAAARAKPPKTYDLGATDAFWTDNAGQPFPKVTDE
;
A
#
# COMPACT_ATOMS: atom_id res chain seq x y z
N ASN A 1 -24.75 -10.70 -5.27
CA ASN A 1 -23.82 -10.34 -6.35
C ASN A 1 -22.57 -9.82 -5.69
N ASP A 2 -21.44 -10.48 -5.88
CA ASP A 2 -20.19 -10.14 -5.19
C ASP A 2 -19.59 -8.84 -5.75
N ALA A 3 -18.84 -8.09 -4.95
CA ALA A 3 -18.38 -6.75 -5.35
C ALA A 3 -17.33 -6.82 -6.47
N ALA A 4 -16.41 -7.78 -6.42
CA ALA A 4 -15.43 -8.05 -7.47
C ALA A 4 -16.11 -8.41 -8.79
N CYS A 5 -17.22 -9.17 -8.75
CA CYS A 5 -17.98 -9.53 -9.94
C CYS A 5 -18.55 -8.27 -10.64
N MET A 6 -19.20 -7.38 -9.88
CA MET A 6 -19.75 -6.13 -10.42
C MET A 6 -18.68 -5.21 -11.00
N VAL A 7 -17.50 -5.15 -10.36
CA VAL A 7 -16.35 -4.39 -10.86
C VAL A 7 -15.82 -5.04 -12.15
N GLY A 8 -15.71 -6.37 -12.16
CA GLY A 8 -15.25 -7.16 -13.31
C GLY A 8 -16.11 -6.96 -14.55
N GLU A 9 -17.44 -7.03 -14.43
CA GLU A 9 -18.36 -6.79 -15.55
C GLU A 9 -18.22 -5.38 -16.13
N ARG A 10 -18.15 -4.36 -15.26
CA ARG A 10 -17.99 -2.96 -15.68
C ARG A 10 -16.63 -2.72 -16.32
N LEU A 11 -15.58 -3.32 -15.78
CA LEU A 11 -14.24 -3.23 -16.32
C LEU A 11 -14.13 -3.94 -17.68
N HIS A 12 -14.72 -5.13 -17.80
CA HIS A 12 -14.76 -5.88 -19.04
C HIS A 12 -15.42 -5.06 -20.16
N LYS A 13 -16.58 -4.47 -19.88
CA LYS A 13 -17.27 -3.59 -20.84
C LYS A 13 -16.38 -2.42 -21.28
N LYS A 14 -15.74 -1.72 -20.33
CA LYS A 14 -14.81 -0.62 -20.64
C LYS A 14 -13.63 -1.07 -21.49
N LEU A 15 -13.00 -2.19 -21.15
CA LEU A 15 -11.87 -2.74 -21.89
C LEU A 15 -12.28 -3.12 -23.31
N HIS A 16 -13.43 -3.76 -23.47
CA HIS A 16 -13.97 -4.13 -24.78
C HIS A 16 -14.26 -2.90 -25.64
N ASP A 17 -14.93 -1.88 -25.08
CA ASP A 17 -15.19 -0.61 -25.77
C ASP A 17 -13.89 0.10 -26.18
N HIS A 18 -12.87 0.07 -25.32
CA HIS A 18 -11.55 0.62 -25.64
C HIS A 18 -10.81 -0.17 -26.72
N LEU A 19 -10.94 -1.50 -26.76
CA LEU A 19 -10.31 -2.32 -27.81
C LEU A 19 -10.91 -2.06 -29.19
N LEU A 20 -12.22 -1.82 -29.25
CA LEU A 20 -12.93 -1.46 -30.48
C LEU A 20 -12.66 -0.02 -30.94
N SER A 21 -12.22 0.86 -30.03
CA SER A 21 -11.88 2.25 -30.35
C SER A 21 -10.66 2.35 -31.26
N THR A 22 -10.71 3.28 -32.21
CA THR A 22 -9.59 3.60 -33.10
C THR A 22 -8.42 4.26 -32.36
N ASN A 23 -8.64 4.84 -31.18
CA ASN A 23 -7.58 5.31 -30.27
C ASN A 23 -7.60 4.44 -29.01
N ASN A 24 -7.18 3.18 -29.14
CA ASN A 24 -7.15 2.23 -28.04
C ASN A 24 -5.90 2.39 -27.17
N LEU A 25 -6.01 2.04 -25.88
CA LEU A 25 -4.88 2.05 -24.92
C LEU A 25 -3.85 0.94 -25.19
N PHE A 26 -4.17 -0.03 -26.06
CA PHE A 26 -3.37 -1.23 -26.30
C PHE A 26 -2.59 -1.19 -27.63
N LYS A 27 -2.57 -0.02 -28.30
CA LYS A 27 -1.84 0.21 -29.56
C LYS A 27 -0.34 0.37 -29.36
N ASP A 28 0.10 0.66 -28.13
CA ASP A 28 1.53 0.79 -27.84
C ASP A 28 2.23 -0.58 -27.93
N SER A 29 3.43 -0.55 -28.49
CA SER A 29 4.23 -1.71 -28.94
C SER A 29 4.42 -2.85 -27.90
N ALA A 30 4.15 -2.61 -26.63
CA ALA A 30 4.25 -3.60 -25.55
C ALA A 30 3.28 -4.79 -25.69
N TYR A 31 2.15 -4.59 -26.40
CA TYR A 31 1.09 -5.59 -26.56
C TYR A 31 0.93 -6.08 -28.01
N SER A 32 1.89 -5.76 -28.89
CA SER A 32 1.93 -6.25 -30.27
C SER A 32 1.93 -7.78 -30.30
N SER A 33 1.25 -8.37 -31.29
CA SER A 33 0.94 -9.81 -31.46
C SER A 33 2.15 -10.78 -31.57
N GLY A 34 3.35 -10.36 -31.17
CA GLY A 34 4.53 -11.21 -30.98
C GLY A 34 5.05 -11.29 -29.54
N SER A 35 4.42 -10.59 -28.58
CA SER A 35 4.81 -10.65 -27.16
C SER A 35 4.21 -11.89 -26.48
N TYR A 36 5.04 -12.73 -25.86
CA TYR A 36 4.61 -13.88 -25.05
C TYR A 36 4.00 -13.47 -23.69
N ALA A 37 3.90 -12.17 -23.40
CA ALA A 37 3.30 -11.67 -22.17
C ALA A 37 1.77 -11.83 -22.21
N ARG A 38 1.24 -12.75 -21.39
CA ARG A 38 -0.21 -12.91 -21.15
C ARG A 38 -0.56 -12.29 -19.79
N PRO A 39 -0.81 -10.97 -19.70
CA PRO A 39 -1.15 -10.35 -18.44
C PRO A 39 -2.50 -10.89 -17.93
N LEU A 40 -2.55 -11.22 -16.63
CA LEU A 40 -3.76 -11.63 -15.94
C LEU A 40 -4.11 -10.56 -14.90
N LEU A 41 -5.39 -10.20 -14.84
CA LEU A 41 -5.93 -9.35 -13.79
C LEU A 41 -6.83 -10.19 -12.90
N VAL A 42 -6.49 -10.28 -11.62
CA VAL A 42 -7.29 -10.96 -10.60
C VAL A 42 -8.00 -9.90 -9.76
N LEU A 43 -9.33 -10.01 -9.67
CA LEU A 43 -10.15 -9.22 -8.78
C LEU A 43 -10.61 -10.13 -7.64
N ALA A 44 -10.31 -9.74 -6.41
CA ALA A 44 -10.66 -10.49 -5.22
C ALA A 44 -11.37 -9.59 -4.21
N ASP A 45 -12.42 -10.12 -3.58
CA ASP A 45 -13.14 -9.42 -2.53
C ASP A 45 -12.48 -9.64 -1.16
N ARG A 46 -12.43 -8.57 -0.37
CA ARG A 46 -11.82 -8.62 0.98
C ARG A 46 -12.60 -9.50 1.95
N SER A 47 -13.88 -9.75 1.68
CA SER A 47 -14.71 -10.71 2.41
C SER A 47 -14.22 -12.16 2.29
N ALA A 48 -13.44 -12.49 1.26
CA ALA A 48 -12.92 -13.84 1.06
C ALA A 48 -11.82 -14.20 2.07
N ASP A 49 -11.07 -13.21 2.57
CA ASP A 49 -10.03 -13.40 3.58
C ASP A 49 -9.88 -12.16 4.49
N LEU A 50 -10.67 -12.16 5.57
CA LEU A 50 -10.62 -11.13 6.61
C LEU A 50 -9.54 -11.42 7.66
N ALA A 51 -9.07 -12.66 7.78
CA ALA A 51 -8.14 -13.06 8.83
C ALA A 51 -6.81 -12.30 8.70
N VAL A 52 -6.33 -12.14 7.47
CA VAL A 52 -5.09 -11.40 7.16
C VAL A 52 -5.15 -9.93 7.59
N ASN A 53 -6.33 -9.33 7.66
CA ASN A 53 -6.47 -7.90 8.04
C ASN A 53 -6.62 -7.68 9.55
N LEU A 54 -6.91 -8.75 10.29
CA LEU A 54 -7.05 -8.71 11.74
C LEU A 54 -5.79 -9.22 12.45
N GLN A 55 -5.01 -10.05 11.77
CA GLN A 55 -3.74 -10.54 12.27
C GLN A 55 -2.68 -9.45 12.16
N HIS A 56 -2.04 -9.16 13.29
CA HIS A 56 -0.89 -8.28 13.32
C HIS A 56 0.28 -8.97 12.62
N GLY A 57 0.77 -8.36 11.53
CA GLY A 57 1.94 -8.85 10.81
C GLY A 57 3.20 -8.71 11.65
N TRP A 58 4.19 -9.58 11.42
CA TRP A 58 5.49 -9.54 12.10
C TRP A 58 6.61 -8.92 11.24
N ALA A 59 6.28 -8.54 10.00
CA ALA A 59 7.20 -7.83 9.12
C ALA A 59 7.34 -6.36 9.54
N TYR A 60 8.46 -5.76 9.18
CA TYR A 60 8.77 -4.37 9.50
C TYR A 60 7.70 -3.40 9.02
N ASP A 61 7.22 -3.55 7.78
CA ASP A 61 6.17 -2.71 7.19
C ASP A 61 4.84 -2.78 7.93
N SER A 62 4.43 -3.99 8.29
CA SER A 62 3.13 -4.30 8.88
C SER A 62 3.06 -3.77 10.30
N LEU A 63 4.12 -3.96 11.09
CA LEU A 63 4.21 -3.40 12.44
C LEU A 63 4.26 -1.87 12.42
N LEU A 64 5.05 -1.29 11.52
CA LEU A 64 5.16 0.17 11.41
C LEU A 64 3.81 0.79 11.02
N HIS A 65 3.10 0.16 10.09
CA HIS A 65 1.77 0.58 9.65
C HIS A 65 0.77 0.56 10.81
N ASP A 66 0.74 -0.54 11.55
CA ASP A 66 -0.26 -0.77 12.60
C ASP A 66 0.02 0.06 13.87
N VAL A 67 1.28 0.20 14.27
CA VAL A 67 1.67 0.88 15.52
C VAL A 67 1.79 2.39 15.34
N LEU A 68 2.36 2.86 14.21
CA LEU A 68 2.63 4.28 13.98
C LEU A 68 1.64 4.97 13.04
N HIS A 69 0.53 4.28 12.70
CA HIS A 69 -0.56 4.80 11.89
C HIS A 69 -0.09 5.39 10.55
N MET A 70 0.66 4.58 9.80
CA MET A 70 1.19 4.98 8.49
C MET A 70 0.06 5.40 7.54
N SER A 71 0.24 6.53 6.86
CA SER A 71 -0.72 7.03 5.89
C SER A 71 -0.01 7.77 4.76
N LEU A 72 -0.42 7.54 3.52
CA LEU A 72 0.20 8.14 2.32
C LEU A 72 1.72 7.94 2.26
N ASN A 73 2.18 6.74 2.64
CA ASN A 73 3.60 6.41 2.78
C ASN A 73 4.35 7.27 3.81
N LYS A 74 3.66 7.86 4.79
CA LYS A 74 4.28 8.69 5.83
C LYS A 74 3.97 8.16 7.21
N VAL A 75 4.96 8.27 8.08
CA VAL A 75 4.86 7.90 9.50
C VAL A 75 5.24 9.10 10.35
N SER A 76 4.46 9.37 11.39
CA SER A 76 4.74 10.45 12.34
C SER A 76 5.14 9.88 13.69
N VAL A 77 6.38 10.12 14.09
CA VAL A 77 6.92 9.67 15.38
C VAL A 77 6.78 10.82 16.38
N ALA A 78 6.02 10.57 17.46
CA ALA A 78 5.94 11.49 18.58
C ALA A 78 7.28 11.57 19.32
N ASP A 79 7.60 12.74 19.85
CA ASP A 79 8.78 12.90 20.71
C ASP A 79 8.56 12.08 22.00
N PRO A 80 9.46 11.16 22.38
CA PRO A 80 9.32 10.37 23.61
C PRO A 80 9.24 11.23 24.88
N ASP A 81 9.76 12.47 24.83
CA ASP A 81 9.70 13.44 25.93
C ASP A 81 8.43 14.31 25.91
N ALA A 82 7.47 14.04 25.01
CA ALA A 82 6.24 14.81 24.92
C ALA A 82 5.36 14.55 26.16
N PRO A 83 4.90 15.62 26.86
CA PRO A 83 4.00 15.46 27.99
C PRO A 83 2.66 14.86 27.55
N PRO A 84 1.96 14.08 28.41
CA PRO A 84 0.71 13.43 28.07
C PRO A 84 -0.35 14.44 27.59
N ALA A 85 -1.17 14.00 26.63
CA ALA A 85 -2.24 14.80 26.05
C ALA A 85 -3.16 15.34 27.15
N GLY A 86 -3.24 16.67 27.28
CA GLY A 86 -4.05 17.36 28.30
C GLY A 86 -3.25 18.09 29.39
N ALA A 87 -1.92 17.93 29.45
CA ALA A 87 -1.08 18.73 30.34
C ALA A 87 -0.86 20.15 29.77
N ALA A 88 -0.77 21.16 30.64
CA ALA A 88 -0.48 22.55 30.26
C ALA A 88 0.85 22.71 29.47
N ALA A 89 1.72 21.70 29.53
CA ALA A 89 2.97 21.64 28.77
C ALA A 89 2.83 21.12 27.32
N ALA A 90 1.66 20.62 26.91
CA ALA A 90 1.41 20.14 25.54
C ALA A 90 1.59 21.25 24.49
N ALA A 91 1.39 22.52 24.87
CA ALA A 91 1.65 23.69 24.01
C ALA A 91 3.15 23.94 23.74
N ARG A 92 4.06 23.25 24.45
CA ARG A 92 5.52 23.32 24.26
C ARG A 92 6.12 22.04 23.66
N ALA A 93 5.30 21.04 23.35
CA ALA A 93 5.77 19.81 22.73
C ALA A 93 6.28 20.11 21.30
N LYS A 94 7.41 19.50 20.92
CA LYS A 94 7.90 19.57 19.54
C LYS A 94 6.88 18.91 18.61
N PRO A 95 6.71 19.44 17.39
CA PRO A 95 5.85 18.78 16.41
C PRO A 95 6.36 17.36 16.15
N PRO A 96 5.47 16.39 15.94
CA PRO A 96 5.87 15.02 15.61
C PRO A 96 6.74 15.03 14.36
N LYS A 97 7.79 14.20 14.36
CA LYS A 97 8.69 14.08 13.20
C LYS A 97 8.03 13.16 12.19
N THR A 98 7.77 13.68 10.99
CA THR A 98 7.22 12.90 9.89
C THR A 98 8.34 12.38 8.98
N TYR A 99 8.30 11.09 8.69
CA TYR A 99 9.20 10.39 7.79
C TYR A 99 8.40 9.92 6.56
N ASP A 100 9.00 9.99 5.36
CA ASP A 100 8.40 9.58 4.09
C ASP A 100 9.06 8.27 3.63
N LEU A 101 8.27 7.20 3.58
CA LEU A 101 8.64 5.81 3.32
C LEU A 101 8.28 5.46 1.87
N GLY A 102 9.01 6.08 0.95
CA GLY A 102 8.83 5.89 -0.48
C GLY A 102 9.93 5.06 -1.12
N ALA A 103 9.85 4.89 -2.44
CA ALA A 103 10.90 4.27 -3.24
C ALA A 103 12.24 5.04 -3.23
N THR A 104 12.27 6.24 -2.64
CA THR A 104 13.48 7.04 -2.45
C THR A 104 14.27 6.62 -1.21
N ASP A 105 13.65 5.86 -0.30
CA ASP A 105 14.30 5.33 0.88
C ASP A 105 14.83 3.91 0.59
N ALA A 106 16.16 3.80 0.47
CA ALA A 106 16.84 2.55 0.20
C ALA A 106 16.68 1.55 1.37
N PHE A 107 16.73 2.04 2.62
CA PHE A 107 16.55 1.19 3.79
C PHE A 107 15.15 0.60 3.82
N TRP A 108 14.13 1.42 3.53
CA TRP A 108 12.74 0.97 3.43
C TRP A 108 12.56 -0.08 2.33
N THR A 109 13.14 0.17 1.14
CA THR A 109 13.01 -0.73 -0.01
C THR A 109 13.60 -2.12 0.28
N ASP A 110 14.72 -2.18 0.99
CA ASP A 110 15.41 -3.44 1.32
C ASP A 110 14.76 -4.19 2.49
N ASN A 111 14.14 -3.47 3.43
CA ASN A 111 13.72 -4.02 4.73
C ASN A 111 12.22 -4.06 5.00
N ALA A 112 11.37 -3.41 4.19
CA ALA A 112 9.92 -3.36 4.42
C ALA A 112 9.29 -4.75 4.67
N GLY A 113 9.62 -5.74 3.83
CA GLY A 113 9.09 -7.10 3.95
C GLY A 113 9.89 -8.04 4.87
N GLN A 114 10.95 -7.57 5.52
CA GLN A 114 11.79 -8.40 6.39
C GLN A 114 11.16 -8.57 7.77
N PRO A 115 11.47 -9.67 8.49
CA PRO A 115 11.09 -9.82 9.90
C PRO A 115 11.55 -8.64 10.73
N PHE A 116 10.66 -8.09 11.56
CA PHE A 116 11.02 -6.98 12.45
C PHE A 116 12.26 -7.27 13.32
N PRO A 117 12.41 -8.44 13.98
CA PRO A 117 13.61 -8.72 14.78
C PRO A 117 14.92 -8.62 13.98
N LYS A 118 14.88 -9.01 12.70
CA LYS A 118 16.06 -8.95 11.83
C LYS A 118 16.45 -7.51 11.51
N VAL A 119 15.47 -6.63 11.28
CA VAL A 119 15.71 -5.22 10.94
C VAL A 119 16.18 -4.42 12.14
N THR A 120 15.84 -4.84 13.36
CA THR A 120 16.27 -4.15 14.59
C THR A 120 17.63 -4.59 15.12
N ASP A 121 18.07 -5.80 14.76
CA ASP A 121 19.34 -6.37 15.22
C ASP A 121 20.53 -5.99 14.31
N GLU A 122 20.27 -5.53 13.09
CA GLU A 122 21.25 -4.95 12.15
C GLU A 122 21.41 -3.43 12.34
#